data_AF-A0A2B4S8G4-F1
#
_entry.id   AF-A0A2B4S8G4-F1
#
_cell.length_a   1.000
_cell.length_b   1.000
_cell.length_c   1.000
_cell.angle_alpha   90.00
_cell.angle_beta   90.00
_cell.angle_gamma   90.00
#
_symmetry.space_group_name_H-M   'P 1'
#
loop_
_entity.id
_entity.type
_entity.pdbx_description
1 polymer ?
#
loop_
_entity_poly.entity_id
_entity_poly.type
_entity_poly.pdbx_seq_one_letter_code
_entity_poly.pdbx_strand_id
1 'polypeptide(L)'
;MESFLKGPKVRSLTKRLEQRLQIIGKMSLTFDLVKKVFRLCAFGVMNRKDSSWCSLLEDDDVSIMQYQGDLETYYEHSYGNQLNLKMECTLLSKITKNLRDFSTGQTDLRGVFRFTSSSTVVKLLTILGLLKDSVPLRADNYLQMSKREFVTSNNYGSYVGQYRCGFVPCNSSRMAGKLDHKEIVDSCDLDTICSLPSTDQSKAMASKLNPQQILLSFIPGFTFLFRV
;
A
#
# COMPACT_ATOMS: atom_id res chain seq x y z
N MET A 1 -17.38 -5.09 4.40
CA MET A 1 -16.50 -5.71 5.42
C MET A 1 -17.26 -6.67 6.34
N GLU A 2 -18.30 -6.24 7.05
CA GLU A 2 -19.00 -7.08 8.05
C GLU A 2 -19.47 -8.44 7.53
N SER A 3 -19.98 -8.49 6.30
CA SER A 3 -20.42 -9.74 5.66
C SER A 3 -19.28 -10.77 5.51
N PHE A 4 -18.04 -10.31 5.31
CA PHE A 4 -16.87 -11.20 5.23
C PHE A 4 -16.53 -11.81 6.60
N LEU A 5 -16.64 -11.00 7.67
CA LEU A 5 -16.39 -11.44 9.05
C LEU A 5 -17.38 -12.53 9.49
N LYS A 6 -18.61 -12.47 8.98
CA LYS A 6 -19.64 -13.50 9.18
C LYS A 6 -19.56 -14.63 8.15
N GLY A 7 -18.54 -14.66 7.30
CA GLY A 7 -18.39 -15.62 6.21
C GLY A 7 -17.84 -16.98 6.66
N PRO A 8 -17.93 -18.01 5.79
CA PRO A 8 -17.45 -19.35 6.11
C PRO A 8 -15.93 -19.40 6.33
N LYS A 9 -15.15 -18.57 5.62
CA LYS A 9 -13.69 -18.53 5.75
C LYS A 9 -13.24 -18.09 7.14
N VAL A 10 -13.81 -17.00 7.65
CA VAL A 10 -13.53 -16.52 9.00
C VAL A 10 -14.00 -17.52 10.06
N ARG A 11 -15.18 -18.14 9.89
CA ARG A 11 -15.62 -19.21 10.80
C ARG A 11 -14.67 -20.40 10.84
N SER A 12 -14.18 -20.85 9.68
CA SER A 12 -13.22 -21.96 9.61
C SER A 12 -11.91 -21.60 10.30
N LEU A 13 -11.39 -20.39 10.07
CA LEU A 13 -10.22 -19.88 10.75
C LEU A 13 -10.40 -19.85 12.27
N THR A 14 -11.50 -19.28 12.76
CA THR A 14 -11.80 -19.21 14.20
C THR A 14 -11.81 -20.61 14.83
N LYS A 15 -12.45 -21.58 14.18
CA LYS A 15 -12.49 -22.97 14.65
C LYS A 15 -11.10 -23.61 14.71
N ARG A 16 -10.25 -23.39 13.70
CA ARG A 16 -8.87 -23.89 13.71
C ARG A 16 -8.06 -23.29 14.86
N LEU A 17 -8.21 -22.00 15.11
CA LEU A 17 -7.54 -21.33 16.22
C LEU A 17 -8.03 -21.84 17.58
N GLU A 18 -9.35 -22.01 17.76
CA GLU A 18 -9.93 -22.62 18.97
C GLU A 18 -9.39 -24.02 19.25
N GLN A 19 -9.26 -24.85 18.20
CA GLN A 19 -8.68 -26.19 18.31
C GLN A 19 -7.23 -26.15 18.78
N ARG A 20 -6.40 -25.26 18.21
CA ARG A 20 -4.99 -25.12 18.61
C ARG A 20 -4.83 -24.59 20.03
N LEU A 21 -5.72 -23.70 20.45
CA LEU A 21 -5.78 -23.17 21.82
C LEU A 21 -6.46 -24.11 22.82
N GLN A 22 -6.93 -25.28 22.37
CA GLN A 22 -7.64 -26.25 23.21
C GLN A 22 -8.84 -25.64 23.94
N ILE A 23 -9.54 -24.71 23.29
CA ILE A 23 -10.78 -24.14 23.83
C ILE A 23 -11.89 -25.17 23.61
N ILE A 24 -12.33 -25.80 24.70
CA ILE A 24 -13.32 -26.88 24.69
C ILE A 24 -14.67 -26.33 25.20
N GLY A 25 -15.77 -26.74 24.56
CA GLY A 25 -17.13 -26.48 25.05
C GLY A 25 -17.92 -25.45 24.24
N LYS A 26 -18.81 -24.70 24.90
CA LYS A 26 -19.71 -23.71 24.26
C LYS A 26 -19.08 -22.32 24.05
N MET A 27 -17.86 -22.12 24.53
CA MET A 27 -17.16 -20.84 24.37
C MET A 27 -16.57 -20.75 22.96
N SER A 28 -16.84 -19.65 22.26
CA SER A 28 -16.28 -19.39 20.94
C SER A 28 -15.53 -18.05 20.94
N LEU A 29 -14.40 -18.02 20.22
CA LEU A 29 -13.60 -16.83 20.06
C LEU A 29 -14.31 -15.81 19.17
N THR A 30 -14.27 -14.56 19.60
CA THR A 30 -14.67 -13.45 18.75
C THR A 30 -13.61 -13.22 17.67
N PHE A 31 -14.04 -12.68 16.53
CA PHE A 31 -13.11 -12.30 15.48
C PHE A 31 -12.12 -11.22 15.93
N ASP A 32 -12.51 -10.36 16.88
CA ASP A 32 -11.59 -9.39 17.49
C ASP A 32 -10.39 -10.08 18.16
N LEU A 33 -10.61 -11.20 18.86
CA LEU A 33 -9.50 -11.95 19.44
C LEU A 33 -8.61 -12.59 18.38
N VAL A 34 -9.22 -13.15 17.33
CA VAL A 34 -8.48 -13.66 16.15
C VAL A 34 -7.57 -12.56 15.57
N LYS A 35 -8.12 -11.36 15.35
CA LYS A 35 -7.40 -10.19 14.84
C LYS A 35 -6.25 -9.78 15.78
N LYS A 36 -6.44 -9.90 17.10
CA LYS A 36 -5.37 -9.68 18.09
C LYS A 36 -4.25 -10.72 17.98
N VAL A 37 -4.55 -12.01 17.85
CA VAL A 37 -3.53 -13.07 17.65
C VAL A 37 -2.71 -12.79 16.39
N PHE A 38 -3.37 -12.49 15.28
CA PHE A 38 -2.71 -12.11 14.02
C PHE A 38 -1.77 -10.90 14.20
N ARG A 39 -2.24 -9.85 14.87
CA ARG A 39 -1.44 -8.65 15.14
C ARG A 39 -0.27 -8.90 16.10
N LEU A 40 -0.45 -9.74 17.12
CA LEU A 40 0.62 -10.13 18.03
C LEU A 40 1.73 -10.88 17.30
N CYS A 41 1.39 -11.81 16.41
CA CYS A 41 2.35 -12.47 15.52
C CYS A 41 3.13 -11.44 14.67
N ALA A 42 2.43 -10.58 13.93
CA ALA A 42 3.08 -9.57 13.08
C ALA A 42 4.00 -8.63 13.89
N PHE A 43 3.53 -8.16 15.05
CA PHE A 43 4.30 -7.27 15.91
C PHE A 43 5.52 -7.97 16.52
N GLY A 44 5.36 -9.21 16.99
CA GLY A 44 6.43 -10.02 17.58
C GLY A 44 7.58 -10.26 16.60
N VAL A 45 7.23 -10.66 15.37
CA VAL A 45 8.23 -10.88 14.30
C VAL A 45 8.99 -9.59 14.00
N MET A 46 8.28 -8.47 13.83
CA MET A 46 8.88 -7.20 13.43
C MET A 46 9.74 -6.55 14.51
N ASN A 47 9.33 -6.64 15.79
CA ASN A 47 9.94 -5.84 16.86
C ASN A 47 10.80 -6.67 17.82
N ARG A 48 10.54 -7.97 17.92
CA ARG A 48 11.14 -8.83 18.94
C ARG A 48 11.83 -10.07 18.36
N LYS A 49 11.75 -10.28 17.03
CA LYS A 49 12.13 -11.53 16.37
C LYS A 49 11.44 -12.75 17.01
N ASP A 50 10.24 -12.54 17.53
CA ASP A 50 9.45 -13.54 18.23
C ASP A 50 8.30 -14.00 17.35
N SER A 51 8.33 -15.27 16.96
CA SER A 51 7.29 -15.91 16.15
C SER A 51 6.38 -16.83 16.97
N SER A 52 6.43 -16.77 18.31
CA SER A 52 5.65 -17.68 19.19
C SER A 52 4.16 -17.59 18.90
N TRP A 53 3.63 -16.37 18.75
CA TRP A 53 2.22 -16.14 18.39
C TRP A 53 1.87 -16.59 16.97
N CYS A 54 2.85 -16.68 16.07
CA CYS A 54 2.62 -17.13 14.70
C CYS A 54 2.37 -18.63 14.62
N SER A 55 2.85 -19.42 15.59
CA SER A 55 2.59 -20.87 15.67
C SER A 55 1.10 -21.23 15.79
N LEU A 56 0.26 -20.27 16.19
CA LEU A 56 -1.19 -20.42 16.28
C LEU A 56 -1.91 -20.26 14.94
N LEU A 57 -1.20 -19.83 13.89
CA LEU A 57 -1.75 -19.46 12.59
C LEU A 57 -1.13 -20.34 11.50
N GLU A 58 -1.96 -20.83 10.58
CA GLU A 58 -1.51 -21.43 9.33
C GLU A 58 -1.49 -20.43 8.18
N ASP A 59 -0.85 -20.77 7.06
CA ASP A 59 -0.77 -19.92 5.87
C ASP A 59 -2.15 -19.52 5.32
N ASP A 60 -3.16 -20.42 5.38
CA ASP A 60 -4.54 -20.10 5.01
C ASP A 60 -5.18 -19.11 6.01
N ASP A 61 -4.86 -19.22 7.30
CA ASP A 61 -5.34 -18.27 8.32
C ASP A 61 -4.76 -16.88 8.03
N VAL A 62 -3.45 -16.80 7.74
CA VAL A 62 -2.76 -15.57 7.36
C VAL A 62 -3.37 -14.97 6.10
N SER A 63 -3.66 -15.77 5.08
CA SER A 63 -4.24 -15.32 3.82
C SER A 63 -5.65 -14.73 4.00
N ILE A 64 -6.48 -15.36 4.84
CA ILE A 64 -7.82 -14.85 5.20
C ILE A 64 -7.70 -13.52 5.96
N MET A 65 -6.76 -13.42 6.91
CA MET A 65 -6.53 -12.19 7.68
C MET A 65 -5.97 -11.06 6.81
N GLN A 66 -5.10 -11.36 5.86
CA GLN A 66 -4.61 -10.40 4.88
C GLN A 66 -5.77 -9.86 4.03
N TYR A 67 -6.62 -10.75 3.51
CA TYR A 67 -7.77 -10.31 2.72
C TYR A 67 -8.78 -9.50 3.54
N GLN A 68 -8.97 -9.83 4.82
CA GLN A 68 -9.76 -9.01 5.73
C GLN A 68 -9.19 -7.60 5.85
N GLY A 69 -7.88 -7.47 6.08
CA GLY A 69 -7.21 -6.18 6.18
C GLY A 69 -7.24 -5.39 4.87
N ASP A 70 -7.17 -6.08 3.73
CA ASP A 70 -7.30 -5.47 2.41
C ASP A 70 -8.72 -4.95 2.17
N LEU A 71 -9.76 -5.69 2.58
CA LEU A 71 -11.13 -5.18 2.53
C LEU A 71 -11.32 -3.94 3.39
N GLU A 72 -10.78 -3.94 4.63
CA GLU A 72 -10.83 -2.77 5.53
C GLU A 72 -10.16 -1.56 4.85
N THR A 73 -8.92 -1.73 4.37
CA THR A 73 -8.16 -0.66 3.71
C THR A 73 -8.79 -0.19 2.39
N TYR A 74 -9.33 -1.12 1.60
CA TYR A 74 -9.92 -0.83 0.29
C TYR A 74 -11.12 0.12 0.41
N TYR A 75 -12.01 -0.16 1.36
CA TYR A 75 -13.23 0.62 1.56
C TYR A 75 -13.00 1.87 2.41
N GLU A 76 -12.08 1.85 3.37
CA GLU A 76 -11.80 3.01 4.22
C GLU A 76 -10.87 4.03 3.55
N HIS A 77 -9.89 3.57 2.76
CA HIS A 77 -8.79 4.42 2.30
C HIS A 77 -8.53 4.38 0.79
N SER A 78 -9.22 3.54 0.02
CA SER A 78 -8.95 3.37 -1.41
C SER A 78 -10.22 3.41 -2.27
N TYR A 79 -10.23 2.64 -3.37
CA TYR A 79 -11.24 2.62 -4.44
C TYR A 79 -12.66 2.28 -3.97
N GLY A 80 -12.83 1.70 -2.79
CA GLY A 80 -14.15 1.39 -2.24
C GLY A 80 -14.95 2.62 -1.80
N ASN A 81 -14.33 3.80 -1.71
CA ASN A 81 -15.01 5.05 -1.41
C ASN A 81 -14.43 6.21 -2.24
N GLN A 82 -15.23 6.80 -3.12
CA GLN A 82 -14.80 7.89 -4.01
C GLN A 82 -14.36 9.17 -3.28
N LEU A 83 -14.80 9.39 -2.03
CA LEU A 83 -14.33 10.52 -1.22
C LEU A 83 -12.84 10.43 -0.93
N ASN A 84 -12.27 9.22 -0.90
CA ASN A 84 -10.84 9.01 -0.69
C ASN A 84 -9.97 9.63 -1.78
N LEU A 85 -10.48 9.67 -3.01
CA LEU A 85 -9.78 10.27 -4.14
C LEU A 85 -9.63 11.78 -3.92
N LYS A 86 -10.68 12.46 -3.46
CA LYS A 86 -10.70 13.92 -3.32
C LYS A 86 -9.78 14.42 -2.20
N MET A 87 -9.57 13.62 -1.15
CA MET A 87 -8.75 14.01 0.00
C MET A 87 -7.29 14.30 -0.37
N GLU A 88 -6.77 13.66 -1.42
CA GLU A 88 -5.36 13.78 -1.79
C GLU A 88 -5.09 14.81 -2.89
N CYS A 89 -6.12 15.49 -3.40
CA CYS A 89 -5.96 16.50 -4.45
C CYS A 89 -4.94 17.59 -4.07
N THR A 90 -4.96 18.05 -2.81
CA THR A 90 -4.00 19.05 -2.32
C THR A 90 -2.57 18.50 -2.29
N LEU A 91 -2.38 17.25 -1.87
CA LEU A 91 -1.05 16.62 -1.84
C LEU A 91 -0.53 16.41 -3.26
N LEU A 92 -1.37 15.87 -4.14
CA LEU A 92 -1.08 15.65 -5.55
C LEU A 92 -0.72 16.96 -6.26
N SER A 93 -1.51 18.02 -6.06
CA SER A 93 -1.24 19.35 -6.63
C SER A 93 0.16 19.84 -6.27
N LYS A 94 0.56 19.71 -5.00
CA LYS A 94 1.91 20.09 -4.53
C LYS A 94 3.00 19.20 -5.11
N ILE A 95 2.74 17.91 -5.28
CA ILE A 95 3.70 16.99 -5.93
C ILE A 95 3.89 17.41 -7.39
N THR A 96 2.80 17.57 -8.15
CA THR A 96 2.83 17.95 -9.56
C THR A 96 3.47 19.32 -9.76
N LYS A 97 3.17 20.29 -8.89
CA LYS A 97 3.82 21.61 -8.93
C LYS A 97 5.33 21.50 -8.73
N ASN A 98 5.79 20.82 -7.69
CA ASN A 98 7.23 20.69 -7.42
C ASN A 98 7.97 19.99 -8.59
N LEU A 99 7.35 18.98 -9.19
CA LEU A 99 7.91 18.30 -10.35
C LEU A 99 7.94 19.20 -11.58
N ARG A 100 6.88 20.01 -11.80
CA ARG A 100 6.78 20.97 -12.90
C ARG A 100 7.84 22.07 -12.76
N ASP A 101 7.92 22.70 -11.60
CA ASP A 101 8.86 23.79 -11.31
C ASP A 101 10.31 23.31 -11.53
N PHE A 102 10.62 22.06 -11.15
CA PHE A 102 11.93 21.46 -11.42
C PHE A 102 12.16 21.24 -12.92
N SER A 103 11.16 20.68 -13.63
CA SER A 103 11.27 20.39 -15.07
C SER A 103 11.38 21.65 -15.94
N THR A 104 10.83 22.78 -15.50
CA THR A 104 10.87 24.06 -16.22
C THR A 104 12.05 24.96 -15.81
N GLY A 105 12.91 24.49 -14.89
CA GLY A 105 14.03 25.28 -14.38
C GLY A 105 13.62 26.45 -13.47
N GLN A 106 12.38 26.45 -12.98
CA GLN A 106 11.90 27.45 -12.01
C GLN A 106 12.41 27.20 -10.59
N THR A 107 13.00 26.04 -10.32
CA THR A 107 13.64 25.72 -9.05
C THR A 107 14.87 24.82 -9.22
N ASP A 108 15.89 25.05 -8.38
CA ASP A 108 17.08 24.19 -8.28
C ASP A 108 16.88 22.99 -7.33
N LEU A 109 15.70 22.90 -6.71
CA LEU A 109 15.40 21.93 -5.66
C LEU A 109 15.33 20.51 -6.25
N ARG A 110 16.27 19.65 -5.86
CA ARG A 110 16.48 18.31 -6.47
C ARG A 110 15.64 17.18 -5.86
N GLY A 111 14.96 17.42 -4.75
CA GLY A 111 14.15 16.39 -4.08
C GLY A 111 13.29 16.93 -2.95
N VAL A 112 12.09 16.39 -2.81
CA VAL A 112 11.15 16.74 -1.74
C VAL A 112 10.73 15.47 -1.01
N PHE A 113 11.16 15.36 0.25
CA PHE A 113 10.84 14.23 1.11
C PHE A 113 9.59 14.54 1.93
N ARG A 114 8.62 13.63 1.92
CA ARG A 114 7.37 13.76 2.67
C ARG A 114 7.15 12.53 3.52
N PHE A 115 6.76 12.73 4.77
CA PHE A 115 6.43 11.68 5.73
C PHE A 115 4.93 11.75 6.04
N THR A 116 4.24 10.63 5.95
CA THR A 116 2.80 10.56 6.17
C THR A 116 2.40 9.15 6.62
N SER A 117 1.14 8.97 7.02
CA SER A 117 0.57 7.68 7.38
C SER A 117 0.39 6.78 6.15
N SER A 118 0.33 5.46 6.39
CA SER A 118 -0.02 4.47 5.36
C SER A 118 -1.35 4.77 4.68
N SER A 119 -2.34 5.29 5.42
CA SER A 119 -3.65 5.67 4.87
C SER A 119 -3.55 6.76 3.81
N THR A 120 -2.72 7.79 4.00
CA THR A 120 -2.48 8.86 3.02
C THR A 120 -1.76 8.30 1.79
N VAL A 121 -0.77 7.43 2.00
CA VAL A 121 -0.07 6.75 0.89
C VAL A 121 -1.04 5.94 0.05
N VAL A 122 -1.92 5.14 0.67
CA VAL A 122 -2.94 4.35 -0.04
C VAL A 122 -3.83 5.28 -0.87
N LYS A 123 -4.34 6.36 -0.29
CA LYS A 123 -5.19 7.32 -1.02
C LYS A 123 -4.46 7.97 -2.18
N LEU A 124 -3.19 8.35 -2.01
CA LEU A 124 -2.37 8.94 -3.06
C LEU A 124 -2.16 7.95 -4.23
N LEU A 125 -1.91 6.68 -3.93
CA LEU A 125 -1.75 5.66 -4.96
C LEU A 125 -3.10 5.36 -5.64
N THR A 126 -4.19 5.45 -4.89
CA THR A 126 -5.56 5.29 -5.39
C THR A 126 -5.93 6.38 -6.39
N ILE A 127 -5.65 7.67 -6.07
CA ILE A 127 -5.95 8.76 -6.99
C ILE A 127 -5.11 8.70 -8.26
N LEU A 128 -3.90 8.15 -8.16
CA LEU A 128 -3.03 7.86 -9.29
C LEU A 128 -3.47 6.62 -10.10
N GLY A 129 -4.54 5.93 -9.70
CA GLY A 129 -5.07 4.76 -10.41
C GLY A 129 -4.22 3.50 -10.29
N LEU A 130 -3.26 3.47 -9.34
CA LEU A 130 -2.29 2.40 -9.17
C LEU A 130 -2.84 1.22 -8.37
N LEU A 131 -2.33 0.01 -8.60
CA LEU A 131 -2.70 -1.20 -7.85
C LEU A 131 -4.22 -1.46 -7.85
N LYS A 132 -4.87 -1.12 -8.97
CA LYS A 132 -6.31 -1.26 -9.16
C LYS A 132 -6.62 -2.61 -9.79
N ASP A 133 -7.34 -3.44 -9.06
CA ASP A 133 -7.87 -4.70 -9.59
C ASP A 133 -8.93 -4.47 -10.68
N SER A 134 -9.01 -5.40 -11.62
CA SER A 134 -10.07 -5.43 -12.65
C SER A 134 -11.44 -5.75 -12.05
N VAL A 135 -11.48 -6.44 -10.90
CA VAL A 135 -12.68 -6.76 -10.15
C VAL A 135 -12.59 -6.13 -8.76
N PRO A 136 -13.61 -5.39 -8.30
CA PRO A 136 -13.61 -4.81 -6.96
C PRO A 136 -13.49 -5.88 -5.87
N LEU A 137 -12.73 -5.59 -4.81
CA LEU A 137 -12.68 -6.43 -3.62
C LEU A 137 -14.05 -6.40 -2.93
N ARG A 138 -14.60 -7.58 -2.62
CA ARG A 138 -15.91 -7.73 -1.97
C ARG A 138 -15.86 -8.80 -0.89
N ALA A 139 -16.90 -8.85 -0.07
CA ALA A 139 -16.98 -9.85 0.98
C ALA A 139 -17.14 -11.30 0.46
N ASP A 140 -17.54 -11.49 -0.79
CA ASP A 140 -17.92 -12.78 -1.35
C ASP A 140 -16.90 -13.37 -2.35
N ASN A 141 -15.89 -12.60 -2.75
CA ASN A 141 -14.99 -12.97 -3.84
C ASN A 141 -13.54 -13.27 -3.41
N TYR A 142 -13.32 -13.65 -2.13
CA TYR A 142 -12.00 -14.03 -1.60
C TYR A 142 -11.19 -14.96 -2.53
N LEU A 143 -11.81 -16.04 -3.01
CA LEU A 143 -11.13 -17.03 -3.87
C LEU A 143 -10.74 -16.44 -5.24
N GLN A 144 -11.59 -15.59 -5.80
CA GLN A 144 -11.32 -14.88 -7.05
C GLN A 144 -10.16 -13.88 -6.89
N MET A 145 -10.03 -13.29 -5.70
CA MET A 145 -9.03 -12.27 -5.38
C MET A 145 -7.71 -12.86 -4.82
N SER A 146 -7.43 -14.13 -5.09
CA SER A 146 -6.19 -14.81 -4.66
C SER A 146 -4.93 -14.22 -5.32
N LYS A 147 -5.05 -13.67 -6.52
CA LYS A 147 -3.97 -13.01 -7.28
C LYS A 147 -4.24 -11.51 -7.50
N ARG A 148 -4.89 -10.87 -6.52
CA ARG A 148 -5.21 -9.44 -6.58
C ARG A 148 -3.96 -8.57 -6.59
N GLU A 149 -4.05 -7.41 -7.21
CA GLU A 149 -3.05 -6.33 -7.16
C GLU A 149 -3.15 -5.55 -5.84
N PHE A 150 -4.36 -5.35 -5.31
CA PHE A 150 -4.58 -4.65 -4.06
C PHE A 150 -4.24 -5.53 -2.84
N VAL A 151 -2.94 -5.65 -2.54
CA VAL A 151 -2.42 -6.37 -1.37
C VAL A 151 -1.73 -5.41 -0.41
N THR A 152 -2.35 -5.14 0.74
CA THR A 152 -1.88 -4.11 1.67
C THR A 152 -0.57 -4.51 2.34
N SER A 153 -0.44 -5.76 2.76
CA SER A 153 0.75 -6.27 3.45
C SER A 153 2.01 -6.13 2.60
N ASN A 154 1.92 -6.42 1.31
CA ASN A 154 3.06 -6.31 0.39
C ASN A 154 3.22 -4.87 -0.10
N ASN A 155 2.16 -4.23 -0.58
CA ASN A 155 2.27 -2.99 -1.35
C ASN A 155 2.38 -1.75 -0.47
N TYR A 156 1.57 -1.65 0.59
CA TYR A 156 1.52 -0.49 1.47
C TYR A 156 2.15 -0.71 2.86
N GLY A 157 2.46 -1.97 3.19
CA GLY A 157 2.59 -2.49 4.56
C GLY A 157 3.98 -2.88 5.03
N SER A 158 5.06 -2.39 4.43
CA SER A 158 6.27 -2.21 5.22
C SER A 158 6.18 -0.84 5.89
N TYR A 159 6.42 -0.78 7.20
CA TYR A 159 6.40 0.43 8.05
C TYR A 159 7.20 1.64 7.50
N VAL A 160 7.94 1.44 6.41
CA VAL A 160 8.70 2.44 5.64
C VAL A 160 8.46 2.24 4.13
N GLY A 161 7.20 2.26 3.70
CA GLY A 161 6.87 2.24 2.27
C GLY A 161 7.38 3.52 1.61
N GLN A 162 8.40 3.41 0.75
CA GLN A 162 8.97 4.55 0.03
C GLN A 162 8.48 4.55 -1.41
N TYR A 163 7.95 5.69 -1.84
CA TYR A 163 7.45 5.88 -3.19
C TYR A 163 8.21 7.03 -3.84
N ARG A 164 8.68 6.80 -5.06
CA ARG A 164 9.34 7.82 -5.87
C ARG A 164 8.43 8.19 -7.02
N CYS A 165 8.12 9.48 -7.10
CA CYS A 165 7.48 10.08 -8.26
C CYS A 165 8.51 10.84 -9.11
N GLY A 166 8.43 10.72 -10.43
CA GLY A 166 9.28 11.46 -11.36
C GLY A 166 8.64 11.63 -12.74
N PHE A 167 9.13 12.60 -13.52
CA PHE A 167 8.78 12.72 -14.93
C PHE A 167 9.76 11.94 -15.80
N VAL A 168 9.24 11.28 -16.82
CA VAL A 168 10.04 10.66 -17.88
C VAL A 168 9.80 11.48 -19.16
N PRO A 169 10.84 12.01 -19.82
CA PRO A 169 10.65 12.69 -21.10
C PRO A 169 10.10 11.70 -22.13
N CYS A 170 9.03 12.10 -22.85
CA CYS A 170 8.32 11.25 -23.82
C CYS A 170 9.20 10.70 -24.96
N ASN A 171 10.41 11.25 -25.16
CA ASN A 171 11.32 10.87 -26.24
C ASN A 171 12.40 9.86 -25.83
N SER A 172 12.36 9.31 -24.61
CA SER A 172 13.33 8.31 -24.15
C SER A 172 12.75 6.91 -24.20
N SER A 173 13.12 6.14 -25.23
CA SER A 173 12.91 4.69 -25.30
C SER A 173 13.85 3.89 -24.38
N ARG A 174 14.58 4.54 -23.46
CA ARG A 174 15.68 3.90 -22.75
C ARG A 174 15.72 4.33 -21.28
N MET A 175 15.00 3.59 -20.43
CA MET A 175 15.40 3.23 -19.05
C MET A 175 14.54 2.05 -18.57
N ALA A 176 14.85 0.87 -19.11
CA ALA A 176 14.46 -0.42 -18.54
C ALA A 176 15.46 -0.80 -17.43
N GLY A 177 15.46 -0.03 -16.34
CA GLY A 177 16.01 -0.48 -15.07
C GLY A 177 14.91 -1.22 -14.33
N LYS A 178 15.22 -2.42 -13.83
CA LYS A 178 14.30 -3.29 -13.09
C LYS A 178 13.96 -2.66 -11.73
N LEU A 179 12.99 -1.75 -11.72
CA LEU A 179 12.29 -1.30 -10.52
C LEU A 179 11.01 -2.12 -10.41
N ASP A 180 10.81 -2.79 -9.27
CA ASP A 180 9.58 -3.53 -9.01
C ASP A 180 8.38 -2.57 -8.99
N HIS A 181 7.39 -2.82 -9.84
CA HIS A 181 6.16 -2.03 -10.04
C HIS A 181 6.42 -0.59 -10.54
N LYS A 182 6.72 -0.49 -11.83
CA LYS A 182 6.83 0.77 -12.58
C LYS A 182 5.50 1.01 -13.31
N GLU A 183 4.64 1.87 -12.76
CA GLU A 183 3.39 2.25 -13.41
C GLU A 183 3.47 3.69 -13.95
N ILE A 184 3.02 3.87 -15.18
CA ILE A 184 2.94 5.17 -15.87
C ILE A 184 1.50 5.64 -15.72
N VAL A 185 1.31 6.80 -15.08
CA VAL A 185 -0.01 7.40 -14.87
C VAL A 185 -0.19 8.54 -15.86
N ASP A 186 -1.31 8.55 -16.56
CA ASP A 186 -1.67 9.65 -17.45
C ASP A 186 -2.19 10.84 -16.64
N SER A 187 -1.69 12.04 -16.94
CA SER A 187 -2.00 13.25 -16.17
C SER A 187 -3.46 13.71 -16.35
N CYS A 188 -4.09 13.34 -17.46
CA CYS A 188 -5.40 13.88 -17.86
C CYS A 188 -6.58 13.42 -16.98
N ASP A 189 -6.50 12.24 -16.35
CA ASP A 189 -7.56 11.74 -15.44
C ASP A 189 -7.55 12.47 -14.08
N LEU A 190 -6.39 12.99 -13.66
CA LEU A 190 -6.20 13.68 -12.38
C LEU A 190 -6.78 15.11 -12.41
N ASP A 191 -6.77 15.74 -13.57
CA ASP A 191 -7.29 17.10 -13.79
C ASP A 191 -8.82 17.14 -13.62
N THR A 192 -9.52 16.07 -14.03
CA THR A 192 -10.97 15.95 -13.88
C THR A 192 -11.41 15.65 -12.44
N ILE A 193 -10.63 14.85 -11.70
CA ILE A 193 -10.97 14.45 -10.32
C ILE A 193 -10.66 15.56 -9.31
N CYS A 194 -9.60 16.34 -9.57
CA CYS A 194 -9.09 17.35 -8.64
C CYS A 194 -9.21 18.79 -9.13
N SER A 195 -9.82 19.03 -10.29
CA SER A 195 -9.89 20.34 -10.94
C SER A 195 -8.50 21.00 -11.04
N LEU A 196 -7.47 20.20 -11.35
CA LEU A 196 -6.10 20.70 -11.50
C LEU A 196 -5.92 21.33 -12.89
N PRO A 197 -5.05 22.35 -13.01
CA PRO A 197 -4.79 22.97 -14.31
C PRO A 197 -4.11 21.96 -15.23
N SER A 198 -4.72 21.74 -16.40
CA SER A 198 -4.30 20.74 -17.39
C SER A 198 -2.82 20.83 -17.70
N THR A 199 -2.09 19.74 -17.47
CA THR A 199 -0.64 19.69 -17.74
C THR A 199 -0.42 19.09 -19.11
N ASP A 200 -0.25 19.93 -20.13
CA ASP A 200 -0.20 19.52 -21.54
C ASP A 200 1.01 18.65 -21.93
N GLN A 201 1.93 18.30 -21.01
CA GLN A 201 3.22 17.69 -21.38
C GLN A 201 3.87 16.71 -20.39
N SER A 202 3.17 16.00 -19.50
CA SER A 202 3.94 15.16 -18.55
C SER A 202 3.23 13.90 -18.05
N LYS A 203 3.72 12.74 -18.48
CA LYS A 203 3.38 11.44 -17.83
C LYS A 203 4.13 11.34 -16.51
N ALA A 204 3.39 11.29 -15.40
CA ALA A 204 3.97 11.07 -14.08
C ALA A 204 4.21 9.57 -13.87
N MET A 205 5.41 9.22 -13.43
CA MET A 205 5.78 7.87 -13.06
C MET A 205 5.79 7.75 -11.55
N ALA A 206 5.05 6.79 -11.01
CA ALA A 206 5.16 6.38 -9.61
C ALA A 206 5.79 4.98 -9.56
N SER A 207 6.72 4.79 -8.63
CA SER A 207 7.34 3.49 -8.41
C SER A 207 7.59 3.25 -6.93
N LYS A 208 7.48 1.98 -6.52
CA LYS A 208 7.81 1.54 -5.17
C LYS A 208 9.32 1.33 -5.07
N LEU A 209 9.96 1.94 -4.07
CA LEU A 209 11.37 1.75 -3.80
C LEU A 209 11.57 0.56 -2.87
N ASN A 210 12.49 -0.33 -3.21
CA ASN A 210 12.99 -1.36 -2.30
C ASN A 210 13.94 -0.69 -1.28
N PRO A 211 13.87 -0.99 0.03
CA PRO A 211 14.80 -0.46 1.03
C PRO A 211 16.29 -0.65 0.67
N GLN A 212 16.66 -1.70 -0.08
CA GLN A 212 18.04 -1.88 -0.57
C GLN A 212 18.44 -0.93 -1.71
N GLN A 213 17.48 -0.39 -2.49
CA GLN A 213 17.75 0.55 -3.57
C GLN A 213 18.06 1.97 -3.07
N ILE A 214 17.71 2.28 -1.82
CA ILE A 214 18.09 3.56 -1.19
C ILE A 214 19.61 3.64 -1.06
N LEU A 215 20.26 2.55 -0.65
CA LEU A 215 21.72 2.46 -0.51
C LEU A 215 22.47 2.55 -1.85
N LEU A 216 21.90 2.03 -2.93
CA LEU A 216 22.55 1.97 -4.25
C LEU A 216 22.32 3.21 -5.13
N SER A 217 21.41 4.10 -4.75
CA SER A 217 21.19 5.38 -5.45
C SER A 217 22.07 6.54 -4.93
N PHE A 218 22.92 6.27 -3.95
CA PHE A 218 24.05 7.13 -3.58
C PHE A 218 25.28 6.72 -4.39
N ILE A 219 25.49 7.36 -5.54
CA ILE A 219 26.80 7.39 -6.22
C ILE A 219 27.85 7.87 -5.18
N PRO A 220 29.05 7.25 -5.11
CA PRO A 220 29.98 7.42 -3.99
C PRO A 220 30.50 8.85 -3.98
N GLY A 221 30.23 9.58 -2.89
CA GLY A 221 30.71 10.96 -2.76
C GLY A 221 30.28 11.71 -1.50
N PHE A 222 29.25 11.27 -0.78
CA PHE A 222 28.85 11.91 0.47
C PHE A 222 28.59 10.90 1.58
N THR A 223 29.63 10.70 2.39
CA THR A 223 29.52 10.15 3.74
C THR A 223 28.64 11.10 4.56
N PHE A 224 27.34 10.81 4.67
CA PHE A 224 26.50 11.46 5.69
C PHE A 224 26.86 10.86 7.06
N LEU A 225 27.80 11.50 7.73
CA LEU A 225 28.02 11.35 9.17
C LEU A 225 26.77 11.91 9.89
N PHE A 226 25.89 11.02 10.35
CA PHE A 226 25.02 11.35 11.47
C PHE A 226 25.88 11.41 12.73
N ARG A 227 26.21 12.61 13.18
CA ARG A 227 26.66 12.83 14.55
C ARG A 227 25.41 13.15 15.37
N VAL A 228 25.17 12.32 16.39
CA VAL A 228 24.13 12.48 17.42
C VAL A 228 24.30 13.82 18.13
#